data_AF-A0A9E2XBQ5-F1
#
_entry.id   AF-A0A9E2XBQ5-F1
#
_cell.length_a   1.000
_cell.length_b   1.000
_cell.length_c   1.000
_cell.angle_alpha   90.00
_cell.angle_beta   90.00
_cell.angle_gamma   90.00
#
_symmetry.space_group_name_H-M   'P 1'
#
loop_
_entity.id
_entity.type
_entity.pdbx_description
1 polymer ?
#
loop_
_entity_poly.entity_id
_entity_poly.type
_entity_poly.pdbx_seq_one_letter_code
_entity_poly.pdbx_strand_id
1 'polypeptide(L)'
;MNPVVQDDGPKILNRIHERGVALAIWKRASPNGLAEWLGSLAPEQLPAGRFVSTIEHARSGLSTLCDIVGLACPQRELLIDDVTTLVRAFAETTGRDRVDIRLEAVDHDSCWRFHHDYVGFRLNATYRGPGTQWPPLAHAERAARAQRGYGGPLNEVAPFSAALFKGVKLAGKSALLHRSPPVAGRSVTRLLLCLNEEDDD
;
A
#
# COMPACT_ATOMS: atom_id res chain seq x y z
N MET A 1 -1.80 -18.04 16.71
CA MET A 1 -1.26 -16.67 16.85
C MET A 1 -1.82 -15.83 15.71
N ASN A 2 -2.27 -14.60 15.96
CA ASN A 2 -2.78 -13.72 14.91
C ASN A 2 -1.59 -13.15 14.12
N PRO A 3 -1.49 -13.37 12.80
CA PRO A 3 -0.37 -12.87 12.00
C PRO A 3 -0.46 -11.36 11.71
N VAL A 4 -1.53 -10.71 12.15
CA VAL A 4 -1.80 -9.29 11.95
C VAL A 4 -1.73 -8.54 13.27
N VAL A 5 -0.96 -7.44 13.29
CA VAL A 5 -0.86 -6.50 14.41
C VAL A 5 -1.22 -5.10 13.93
N GLN A 6 -1.87 -4.29 14.78
CA GLN A 6 -2.33 -2.96 14.39
C GLN A 6 -2.40 -2.00 15.57
N ASP A 7 -2.07 -0.74 15.34
CA ASP A 7 -2.10 0.36 16.31
C ASP A 7 -2.21 1.71 15.58
N ASP A 8 -2.44 2.79 16.30
CA ASP A 8 -2.58 4.14 15.77
C ASP A 8 -1.22 4.88 15.62
N GLY A 9 -0.16 4.34 16.22
CA GLY A 9 1.20 4.90 16.15
C GLY A 9 2.12 4.18 15.16
N PRO A 10 3.08 4.89 14.51
CA PRO A 10 3.96 4.30 13.49
C PRO A 10 4.87 3.18 14.02
N LYS A 11 5.16 3.18 15.33
CA LYS A 11 6.00 2.15 15.97
C LYS A 11 5.43 0.73 15.81
N ILE A 12 4.15 0.58 15.49
CA ILE A 12 3.56 -0.73 15.20
C ILE A 12 4.25 -1.43 14.03
N LEU A 13 4.78 -0.68 13.06
CA LEU A 13 5.45 -1.24 11.89
C LEU A 13 6.68 -2.06 12.28
N ASN A 14 7.39 -1.70 13.36
CA ASN A 14 8.55 -2.45 13.86
C ASN A 14 8.20 -3.86 14.34
N ARG A 15 6.94 -4.09 14.74
CA ARG A 15 6.47 -5.44 15.11
C ARG A 15 6.47 -6.40 13.93
N ILE A 16 6.62 -5.90 12.69
CA ILE A 16 6.80 -6.77 11.52
C ILE A 16 7.98 -7.71 11.69
N HIS A 17 9.01 -7.37 12.46
CA HIS A 17 10.18 -8.22 12.70
C HIS A 17 9.90 -9.37 13.68
N GLU A 18 8.80 -9.30 14.44
CA GLU A 18 8.42 -10.36 15.37
C GLU A 18 8.11 -11.68 14.64
N ARG A 19 8.42 -12.79 15.30
CA ARG A 19 8.11 -14.12 14.79
C ARG A 19 6.60 -14.30 14.74
N GLY A 20 6.08 -14.76 13.60
CA GLY A 20 4.64 -15.00 13.42
C GLY A 20 3.84 -13.78 12.97
N VAL A 21 4.42 -12.58 12.92
CA VAL A 21 3.80 -11.40 12.30
C VAL A 21 4.09 -11.40 10.79
N ALA A 22 3.02 -11.34 10.00
CA ALA A 22 3.06 -11.26 8.54
C ALA A 22 2.53 -9.91 8.01
N LEU A 23 1.78 -9.17 8.83
CA LEU A 23 1.24 -7.86 8.50
C LEU A 23 1.20 -6.96 9.74
N ALA A 24 1.79 -5.77 9.64
CA ALA A 24 1.66 -4.70 10.62
C ALA A 24 0.90 -3.52 9.99
N ILE A 25 -0.14 -3.03 10.66
CA ILE A 25 -0.99 -1.95 10.17
C ILE A 25 -0.86 -0.74 11.07
N TRP A 26 -0.33 0.35 10.53
CA TRP A 26 -0.43 1.66 11.13
C TRP A 26 -1.76 2.31 10.72
N LYS A 27 -2.69 2.34 11.67
CA LYS A 27 -4.01 2.97 11.54
C LYS A 27 -3.86 4.48 11.68
N ARG A 28 -3.73 5.15 10.55
CA ARG A 28 -3.59 6.61 10.51
C ARG A 28 -4.82 7.23 9.84
N ALA A 29 -5.20 8.41 10.33
CA ALA A 29 -6.23 9.21 9.67
C ALA A 29 -5.66 9.85 8.40
N SER A 30 -6.55 10.21 7.46
CA SER A 30 -6.17 11.06 6.34
C SER A 30 -5.79 12.45 6.87
N PRO A 31 -4.71 13.08 6.37
CA PRO A 31 -4.47 14.50 6.56
C PRO A 31 -5.71 15.32 6.15
N ASN A 32 -5.99 16.38 6.91
CA ASN A 32 -7.16 17.24 6.66
C ASN A 32 -7.15 17.75 5.20
N GLY A 33 -8.26 17.51 4.49
CA GLY A 33 -8.44 17.94 3.10
C GLY A 33 -7.82 17.02 2.04
N LEU A 34 -6.93 16.07 2.40
CA LEU A 34 -6.29 15.18 1.41
C LEU A 34 -7.30 14.23 0.76
N ALA A 35 -8.14 13.57 1.56
CA ALA A 35 -9.16 12.65 1.04
C ALA A 35 -10.18 13.33 0.13
N GLU A 36 -10.65 14.51 0.52
CA GLU A 36 -11.62 15.28 -0.27
C GLU A 36 -11.02 15.75 -1.60
N TRP A 37 -9.80 16.27 -1.56
CA TRP A 37 -9.09 16.71 -2.76
C TRP A 37 -8.82 15.55 -3.72
N LEU A 38 -8.26 14.43 -3.25
CA LEU A 38 -8.04 13.25 -4.11
C LEU A 38 -9.35 12.66 -4.66
N GLY A 39 -10.44 12.77 -3.89
CA GLY A 39 -11.77 12.35 -4.31
C GLY A 39 -12.37 13.22 -5.42
N SER A 40 -11.99 14.49 -5.51
CA SER A 40 -12.50 15.43 -6.53
C SER A 40 -11.74 15.38 -7.86
N LEU A 41 -10.51 14.83 -7.87
CA LEU A 41 -9.72 14.69 -9.10
C LEU A 41 -10.35 13.70 -10.09
N ALA A 42 -10.30 14.05 -11.38
CA ALA A 42 -10.56 13.06 -12.43
C ALA A 42 -9.47 11.96 -12.41
N PRO A 43 -9.77 10.72 -12.84
CA PRO A 43 -8.79 9.63 -12.88
C PRO A 43 -7.48 10.00 -13.58
N GLU A 44 -7.54 10.76 -14.66
CA GLU A 44 -6.40 11.18 -15.49
C GLU A 44 -5.53 12.24 -14.79
N GLN A 45 -6.04 12.87 -13.73
CA GLN A 45 -5.32 13.85 -12.92
C GLN A 45 -4.71 13.24 -11.67
N LEU A 46 -4.91 11.93 -11.42
CA LEU A 46 -4.25 11.25 -10.31
C LEU A 46 -2.76 11.08 -10.66
N PRO A 47 -1.83 11.58 -9.83
CA PRO A 47 -0.41 11.39 -10.08
C PRO A 47 -0.07 9.91 -9.95
N ALA A 48 0.60 9.36 -10.96
CA ALA A 48 0.98 7.95 -10.98
C ALA A 48 2.36 7.77 -11.63
N GLY A 49 3.14 6.81 -11.13
CA GLY A 49 4.47 6.51 -11.62
C GLY A 49 5.26 5.61 -10.66
N ARG A 50 6.44 5.20 -11.11
CA ARG A 50 7.38 4.38 -10.35
C ARG A 50 8.78 4.96 -10.45
N PHE A 51 9.49 5.04 -9.33
CA PHE A 51 10.88 5.45 -9.30
C PHE A 51 11.55 4.93 -8.02
N VAL A 52 12.86 4.72 -8.07
CA VAL A 52 13.66 4.38 -6.89
C VAL A 52 14.30 5.66 -6.34
N SER A 53 14.23 5.86 -5.02
CA SER A 53 14.78 7.06 -4.40
C SER A 53 15.29 6.81 -2.99
N THR A 54 16.14 7.72 -2.49
CA THR A 54 16.43 7.84 -1.06
C THR A 54 15.35 8.66 -0.36
N ILE A 55 15.36 8.68 0.97
CA ILE A 55 14.41 9.49 1.75
C ILE A 55 14.52 10.98 1.39
N GLU A 56 15.75 11.48 1.17
CA GLU A 56 16.02 12.89 0.84
C GLU A 56 15.44 13.29 -0.52
N HIS A 57 15.43 12.38 -1.48
CA HIS A 57 15.04 12.65 -2.86
C HIS A 57 13.60 12.24 -3.19
N ALA A 58 12.93 11.47 -2.32
CA ALA A 58 11.55 11.01 -2.52
C ALA A 58 10.59 12.17 -2.85
N ARG A 59 10.73 13.29 -2.13
CA ARG A 59 9.91 14.49 -2.32
C ARG A 59 10.00 15.06 -3.74
N SER A 60 11.21 15.06 -4.32
CA SER A 60 11.44 15.54 -5.69
C SER A 60 10.80 14.62 -6.72
N GLY A 61 10.93 13.30 -6.58
CA GLY A 61 10.28 12.35 -7.48
C GLY A 61 8.75 12.45 -7.44
N LEU A 62 8.15 12.61 -6.26
CA LEU A 62 6.70 12.81 -6.10
C LEU A 62 6.24 14.14 -6.72
N SER A 63 7.04 15.20 -6.58
CA SER A 63 6.80 16.48 -7.25
C SER A 63 6.73 16.29 -8.76
N THR A 64 7.68 15.56 -9.35
CA THR A 64 7.68 15.25 -10.79
C THR A 64 6.42 14.50 -11.22
N LEU A 65 5.94 13.54 -10.43
CA LEU A 65 4.67 12.85 -10.75
C LEU A 65 3.48 13.81 -10.80
N CYS A 66 3.41 14.78 -9.89
CA CYS A 66 2.38 15.81 -9.89
C CYS A 66 2.51 16.77 -11.09
N ASP A 67 3.74 17.11 -11.47
CA ASP A 67 4.03 17.99 -12.61
C ASP A 67 3.59 17.35 -13.94
N ILE A 68 3.80 16.04 -14.11
CA ILE A 68 3.40 15.28 -15.31
C ILE A 68 1.90 15.38 -15.58
N VAL A 69 1.08 15.36 -14.53
CA VAL A 69 -0.39 15.47 -14.63
C VAL A 69 -0.90 16.92 -14.49
N GLY A 70 0.01 17.90 -14.44
CA GLY A 70 -0.33 19.33 -14.40
C GLY A 70 -0.96 19.81 -13.09
N LEU A 71 -0.72 19.13 -11.96
CA LEU A 71 -1.25 19.53 -10.65
C LEU A 71 -0.47 20.73 -10.08
N ALA A 72 -0.90 21.95 -10.38
CA ALA A 72 -0.29 23.20 -9.89
C ALA A 72 -0.98 23.78 -8.63
N CYS A 73 -1.59 22.94 -7.79
CA CYS A 73 -2.35 23.37 -6.61
C CYS A 73 -1.63 23.09 -5.28
N PRO A 74 -1.84 23.90 -4.22
CA PRO A 74 -1.19 23.69 -2.92
C PRO A 74 -1.49 22.32 -2.28
N GLN A 75 -2.65 21.73 -2.56
CA GLN A 75 -3.08 20.45 -1.99
C GLN A 75 -2.17 19.29 -2.39
N ARG A 76 -1.41 19.39 -3.49
CA ARG A 76 -0.42 18.38 -3.87
C ARG A 76 0.64 18.17 -2.80
N GLU A 77 0.97 19.23 -2.05
CA GLU A 77 1.96 19.14 -0.96
C GLU A 77 1.47 18.22 0.15
N LEU A 78 0.15 18.16 0.40
CA LEU A 78 -0.44 17.22 1.37
C LEU A 78 -0.15 15.77 0.98
N LEU A 79 -0.26 15.42 -0.31
CA LEU A 79 0.07 14.08 -0.79
C LEU A 79 1.57 13.82 -0.73
N ILE A 80 2.38 14.77 -1.18
CA ILE A 80 3.84 14.65 -1.22
C ILE A 80 4.41 14.44 0.19
N ASP A 81 3.96 15.23 1.17
CA ASP A 81 4.40 15.14 2.57
C ASP A 81 3.94 13.83 3.23
N ASP A 82 2.71 13.41 2.95
CA ASP A 82 2.15 12.16 3.47
C ASP A 82 2.88 10.93 2.91
N VAL A 83 3.11 10.88 1.59
CA VAL A 83 3.87 9.78 0.97
C VAL A 83 5.32 9.79 1.46
N THR A 84 5.96 10.96 1.60
CA THR A 84 7.33 11.08 2.11
C THR A 84 7.44 10.59 3.56
N THR A 85 6.40 10.82 4.38
CA THR A 85 6.30 10.28 5.74
C THR A 85 6.26 8.74 5.72
N LEU A 86 5.51 8.14 4.80
CA LEU A 86 5.46 6.69 4.64
C LEU A 86 6.76 6.10 4.09
N VAL A 87 7.42 6.79 3.15
CA VAL A 87 8.76 6.40 2.65
C VAL A 87 9.77 6.37 3.78
N ARG A 88 9.81 7.42 4.62
CA ARG A 88 10.69 7.48 5.79
C ARG A 88 10.39 6.33 6.77
N ALA A 89 9.13 6.14 7.14
CA ALA A 89 8.74 5.08 8.07
C ALA A 89 9.09 3.68 7.53
N PHE A 90 8.92 3.45 6.23
CA PHE A 90 9.31 2.21 5.57
C PHE A 90 10.83 2.00 5.60
N ALA A 91 11.60 3.01 5.19
CA ALA A 91 13.06 2.97 5.19
C ALA A 91 13.63 2.70 6.59
N GLU A 92 13.14 3.42 7.61
CA GLU A 92 13.54 3.23 9.01
C GLU A 92 13.17 1.84 9.54
N THR A 93 11.98 1.33 9.22
CA THR A 93 11.53 0.01 9.68
C THR A 93 12.32 -1.12 9.02
N THR A 94 12.65 -0.98 7.74
CA THR A 94 13.31 -2.03 6.94
C THR A 94 14.83 -1.94 6.97
N GLY A 95 15.39 -0.82 7.42
CA GLY A 95 16.83 -0.55 7.39
C GLY A 95 17.36 -0.32 5.97
N ARG A 96 16.51 0.13 5.04
CA ARG A 96 16.89 0.39 3.63
C ARG A 96 16.98 1.88 3.36
N ASP A 97 18.08 2.29 2.72
CA ASP A 97 18.31 3.68 2.33
C ASP A 97 17.59 4.04 1.02
N ARG A 98 17.44 3.06 0.11
CA ARG A 98 16.75 3.22 -1.17
C ARG A 98 15.44 2.44 -1.18
N VAL A 99 14.38 3.10 -1.66
CA VAL A 99 13.02 2.60 -1.69
C VAL A 99 12.50 2.66 -3.12
N ASP A 100 11.94 1.55 -3.61
CA ASP A 100 11.14 1.52 -4.84
C ASP A 100 9.74 2.06 -4.53
N ILE A 101 9.48 3.29 -4.99
CA ILE A 101 8.26 4.04 -4.73
C ILE A 101 7.36 3.92 -5.95
N ARG A 102 6.15 3.42 -5.72
CA ARG A 102 5.14 3.27 -6.76
C ARG A 102 3.82 3.87 -6.35
N LEU A 103 3.34 4.84 -7.11
CA LEU A 103 2.00 5.39 -6.96
C LEU A 103 1.20 4.99 -8.20
N GLU A 104 0.12 4.24 -8.01
CA GLU A 104 -0.66 3.65 -9.11
C GLU A 104 -2.09 4.15 -9.07
N ALA A 105 -2.55 4.74 -10.17
CA ALA A 105 -3.96 5.00 -10.45
C ALA A 105 -4.51 3.80 -11.25
N VAL A 106 -5.38 3.00 -10.63
CA VAL A 106 -5.84 1.71 -11.14
C VAL A 106 -7.35 1.70 -11.24
N ASP A 107 -7.89 1.57 -12.45
CA ASP A 107 -9.33 1.47 -12.74
C ASP A 107 -9.75 0.05 -13.21
N HIS A 108 -8.78 -0.81 -13.50
CA HIS A 108 -8.98 -2.21 -13.85
C HIS A 108 -8.65 -3.18 -12.71
N ASP A 109 -8.97 -4.46 -12.87
CA ASP A 109 -8.63 -5.50 -11.92
C ASP A 109 -7.14 -5.88 -11.97
N SER A 110 -6.24 -5.01 -11.52
CA SER A 110 -4.85 -5.39 -11.27
C SER A 110 -4.69 -6.01 -9.90
N CYS A 111 -3.87 -7.07 -9.80
CA CYS A 111 -3.61 -7.82 -8.56
C CYS A 111 -4.89 -8.34 -7.85
N TRP A 112 -5.94 -8.63 -8.62
CA TRP A 112 -7.23 -9.14 -8.11
C TRP A 112 -7.14 -10.57 -7.55
N ARG A 113 -6.15 -11.34 -8.00
CA ARG A 113 -5.93 -12.70 -7.52
C ARG A 113 -5.39 -12.63 -6.10
N PHE A 114 -5.88 -13.51 -5.23
CA PHE A 114 -5.22 -13.78 -3.97
C PHE A 114 -3.83 -14.34 -4.24
N HIS A 115 -2.82 -13.65 -3.73
CA HIS A 115 -1.41 -13.99 -3.91
C HIS A 115 -0.62 -13.69 -2.64
N HIS A 116 0.62 -14.18 -2.64
CA HIS A 116 1.65 -13.75 -1.72
C HIS A 116 2.67 -12.95 -2.52
N ASP A 117 3.15 -11.84 -1.99
CA ASP A 117 4.16 -11.06 -2.66
C ASP A 117 5.53 -11.71 -2.54
N TYR A 118 6.21 -11.88 -3.67
CA TYR A 118 7.56 -12.43 -3.72
C TYR A 118 8.64 -11.36 -3.51
N VAL A 119 8.49 -10.61 -2.41
CA VAL A 119 9.39 -9.53 -1.96
C VAL A 119 9.83 -9.78 -0.53
N GLY A 120 10.73 -8.95 0.01
CA GLY A 120 11.08 -8.97 1.43
C GLY A 120 9.99 -8.26 2.25
N PHE A 121 10.01 -6.93 2.24
CA PHE A 121 8.95 -6.09 2.79
C PHE A 121 8.23 -5.29 1.72
N ARG A 122 6.91 -5.08 1.90
CA ARG A 122 6.10 -4.16 1.09
C ARG A 122 5.17 -3.35 1.96
N LEU A 123 5.16 -2.03 1.80
CA LEU A 123 4.13 -1.18 2.38
C LEU A 123 3.10 -0.79 1.33
N ASN A 124 1.83 -1.04 1.64
CA ASN A 124 0.70 -0.58 0.83
C ASN A 124 -0.13 0.47 1.60
N ALA A 125 -0.50 1.56 0.94
CA ALA A 125 -1.45 2.53 1.47
C ALA A 125 -2.41 3.00 0.36
N THR A 126 -3.72 2.80 0.56
CA THR A 126 -4.72 3.24 -0.42
C THR A 126 -5.23 4.64 -0.09
N TYR A 127 -5.05 5.58 -1.00
CA TYR A 127 -5.44 6.98 -0.87
C TYR A 127 -6.83 7.27 -1.43
N ARG A 128 -7.25 6.52 -2.44
CA ARG A 128 -8.57 6.60 -3.07
C ARG A 128 -9.04 5.20 -3.44
N GLY A 129 -10.33 4.91 -3.24
CA GLY A 129 -10.90 3.59 -3.53
C GLY A 129 -10.68 2.57 -2.40
N PRO A 130 -11.01 1.29 -2.64
CA PRO A 130 -11.02 0.25 -1.61
C PRO A 130 -9.61 -0.26 -1.28
N GLY A 131 -9.40 -0.68 -0.03
CA GLY A 131 -8.09 -1.08 0.47
C GLY A 131 -7.72 -2.52 0.15
N THR A 132 -6.46 -2.88 0.39
CA THR A 132 -5.98 -4.26 0.21
C THR A 132 -6.76 -5.22 1.10
N GLN A 133 -7.20 -6.35 0.55
CA GLN A 133 -8.00 -7.36 1.25
C GLN A 133 -7.21 -8.62 1.57
N TRP A 134 -7.52 -9.25 2.70
CA TRP A 134 -7.03 -10.59 3.03
C TRP A 134 -8.09 -11.43 3.76
N PRO A 135 -8.17 -12.74 3.51
CA PRO A 135 -9.07 -13.61 4.26
C PRO A 135 -8.56 -13.84 5.69
N PRO A 136 -9.44 -14.10 6.66
CA PRO A 136 -9.03 -14.67 7.94
C PRO A 136 -8.24 -15.97 7.73
N LEU A 137 -7.31 -16.28 8.63
CA LEU A 137 -6.38 -17.42 8.46
C LEU A 137 -7.10 -18.75 8.17
N ALA A 138 -8.20 -19.03 8.87
CA ALA A 138 -9.01 -20.24 8.68
C ALA A 138 -9.64 -20.35 7.28
N HIS A 139 -9.71 -19.25 6.52
CA HIS A 139 -10.29 -19.19 5.19
C HIS A 139 -9.24 -19.03 4.08
N ALA A 140 -7.96 -18.87 4.42
CA ALA A 140 -6.91 -18.55 3.46
C ALA A 140 -6.80 -19.56 2.31
N GLU A 141 -6.79 -20.86 2.61
CA GLU A 141 -6.72 -21.88 1.55
C GLU A 141 -7.95 -21.88 0.64
N ARG A 142 -9.14 -21.70 1.21
CA ARG A 142 -10.39 -21.64 0.44
C ARG A 142 -10.39 -20.42 -0.47
N ALA A 143 -9.94 -19.27 0.02
CA ALA A 143 -9.79 -18.05 -0.76
C ALA A 143 -8.76 -18.22 -1.89
N ALA A 144 -7.60 -18.82 -1.60
CA ALA A 144 -6.57 -19.11 -2.60
C ALA A 144 -7.07 -20.05 -3.72
N ARG A 145 -7.91 -21.03 -3.39
CA ARG A 145 -8.50 -21.95 -4.37
C ARG A 145 -9.64 -21.29 -5.18
N ALA A 146 -10.55 -20.60 -4.51
CA ALA A 146 -11.75 -20.06 -5.15
C ALA A 146 -11.53 -18.71 -5.87
N GLN A 147 -10.49 -17.95 -5.50
CA GLN A 147 -10.10 -16.69 -6.16
C GLN A 147 -11.27 -15.71 -6.32
N ARG A 148 -11.71 -15.43 -7.56
CA ARG A 148 -12.87 -14.57 -7.87
C ARG A 148 -14.17 -15.12 -7.28
N GLY A 149 -14.32 -16.44 -7.22
CA GLY A 149 -15.50 -17.11 -6.66
C GLY A 149 -15.49 -17.19 -5.13
N TYR A 150 -14.48 -16.65 -4.45
CA TYR A 150 -14.47 -16.63 -2.99
C TYR A 150 -15.46 -15.59 -2.45
N GLY A 151 -16.57 -16.07 -1.88
CA GLY A 151 -17.58 -15.25 -1.20
C GLY A 151 -17.55 -15.37 0.34
N GLY A 152 -16.41 -15.74 0.93
CA GLY A 152 -16.28 -15.81 2.39
C GLY A 152 -15.83 -14.48 3.02
N PRO A 153 -15.60 -14.45 4.35
CA PRO A 153 -15.18 -13.25 5.04
C PRO A 153 -13.83 -12.75 4.54
N LEU A 154 -13.69 -11.42 4.52
CA LEU A 154 -12.48 -10.69 4.18
C LEU A 154 -12.27 -9.58 5.20
N ASN A 155 -11.02 -9.36 5.55
CA ASN A 155 -10.57 -8.13 6.16
C ASN A 155 -10.12 -7.17 5.04
N GLU A 156 -10.14 -5.88 5.31
CA GLU A 156 -9.70 -4.84 4.40
C GLU A 156 -8.89 -3.80 5.15
N VAL A 157 -7.78 -3.34 4.55
CA VAL A 157 -7.00 -2.22 5.08
C VAL A 157 -7.85 -0.96 4.92
N ALA A 158 -8.13 -0.23 6.00
CA ALA A 158 -8.87 1.01 5.89
C ALA A 158 -8.13 2.02 4.99
N PRO A 159 -8.85 2.87 4.23
CA PRO A 159 -8.22 3.96 3.47
C PRO A 159 -7.27 4.78 4.34
N PHE A 160 -6.20 5.27 3.73
CA PHE A 160 -5.08 5.96 4.36
C PHE A 160 -4.24 5.13 5.35
N SER A 161 -4.71 3.99 5.87
CA SER A 161 -3.85 3.15 6.71
C SER A 161 -2.64 2.63 5.93
N ALA A 162 -1.51 2.53 6.60
CA ALA A 162 -0.28 1.99 6.03
C ALA A 162 -0.11 0.53 6.50
N ALA A 163 -0.11 -0.39 5.55
CA ALA A 163 -0.05 -1.82 5.78
C ALA A 163 1.29 -2.37 5.30
N LEU A 164 2.16 -2.75 6.24
CA LEU A 164 3.47 -3.33 5.98
C LEU A 164 3.39 -4.86 6.01
N PHE A 165 3.57 -5.47 4.86
CA PHE A 165 3.57 -6.91 4.62
C PHE A 165 4.99 -7.46 4.69
N LYS A 166 5.13 -8.63 5.31
CA LYS A 166 6.31 -9.48 5.21
C LYS A 166 6.07 -10.49 4.09
N GLY A 167 6.75 -10.31 2.97
CA GLY A 167 6.62 -11.13 1.77
C GLY A 167 7.32 -12.48 1.87
N VAL A 168 7.23 -13.26 0.79
CA VAL A 168 7.70 -14.66 0.74
C VAL A 168 9.21 -14.75 0.94
N LYS A 169 10.01 -13.77 0.50
CA LYS A 169 11.49 -13.80 0.66
C LYS A 169 11.88 -13.89 2.15
N LEU A 170 11.08 -13.33 3.07
CA LEU A 170 11.34 -13.33 4.52
C LEU A 170 10.44 -14.27 5.32
N ALA A 171 9.16 -14.41 4.94
CA ALA A 171 8.19 -15.21 5.68
C ALA A 171 7.98 -16.63 5.13
N GLY A 172 8.44 -16.92 3.90
CA GLY A 172 8.15 -18.17 3.21
C GLY A 172 6.65 -18.45 3.14
N LYS A 173 6.25 -19.65 3.58
CA LYS A 173 4.83 -20.08 3.62
C LYS A 173 3.96 -19.29 4.61
N SER A 174 4.58 -18.53 5.51
CA SER A 174 3.86 -17.70 6.49
C SER A 174 3.51 -16.31 5.96
N ALA A 175 3.91 -15.98 4.71
CA ALA A 175 3.50 -14.72 4.07
C ALA A 175 1.97 -14.62 4.01
N LEU A 176 1.43 -13.42 4.20
CA LEU A 176 -0.02 -13.24 4.22
C LEU A 176 -0.61 -13.30 2.81
N LEU A 177 -1.61 -14.15 2.62
CA LEU A 177 -2.39 -14.17 1.38
C LEU A 177 -3.25 -12.91 1.29
N HIS A 178 -3.15 -12.15 0.21
CA HIS A 178 -3.90 -10.90 0.06
C HIS A 178 -4.19 -10.59 -1.41
N ARG A 179 -5.02 -9.58 -1.67
CA ARG A 179 -5.33 -9.08 -3.02
C ARG A 179 -5.72 -7.62 -3.01
N SER A 180 -5.68 -7.00 -4.18
CA SER A 180 -6.46 -5.79 -4.45
C SER A 180 -7.93 -6.18 -4.68
N PRO A 181 -8.91 -5.44 -4.12
CA PRO A 181 -10.32 -5.64 -4.45
C PRO A 181 -10.54 -5.44 -5.95
N PRO A 182 -11.39 -6.25 -6.60
CA PRO A 182 -11.76 -5.99 -7.98
C PRO A 182 -12.55 -4.68 -8.07
N VAL A 183 -12.10 -3.79 -8.95
CA VAL A 183 -12.68 -2.46 -9.19
C VAL A 183 -13.20 -2.27 -10.63
N ALA A 184 -12.90 -3.20 -11.54
CA ALA A 184 -13.35 -3.11 -12.93
C ALA A 184 -14.89 -3.00 -13.01
N GLY A 185 -15.37 -2.06 -13.82
CA GLY A 185 -16.80 -1.78 -14.00
C GLY A 185 -17.47 -1.07 -12.81
N ARG A 186 -16.72 -0.75 -11.76
CA ARG A 186 -17.13 0.19 -10.71
C ARG A 186 -16.54 1.53 -11.13
N SER A 187 -17.32 2.60 -11.15
CA SER A 187 -16.87 3.96 -11.52
C SER A 187 -15.90 4.57 -10.47
N VAL A 188 -14.86 3.81 -10.12
CA VAL A 188 -13.92 4.05 -9.03
C VAL A 188 -12.52 3.78 -9.57
N THR A 189 -11.68 4.81 -9.58
CA THR A 189 -10.23 4.67 -9.76
C THR A 189 -9.57 4.60 -8.40
N ARG A 190 -8.78 3.55 -8.17
CA ARG A 190 -8.04 3.34 -6.94
C ARG A 190 -6.67 4.00 -7.05
N LEU A 191 -6.33 4.87 -6.09
CA LEU A 191 -4.97 5.41 -5.95
C LEU A 191 -4.25 4.65 -4.84
N LEU A 192 -3.24 3.88 -5.20
CA LEU A 192 -2.47 3.02 -4.29
C LEU A 192 -1.00 3.43 -4.27
N LEU A 193 -0.46 3.65 -3.08
CA LEU A 193 0.99 3.66 -2.85
C LEU A 193 1.46 2.23 -2.53
N CYS A 194 2.51 1.79 -3.20
CA CYS A 194 3.27 0.59 -2.92
C CYS A 194 4.74 0.98 -2.75
N LEU A 195 5.35 0.61 -1.62
CA LEU A 195 6.77 0.77 -1.34
C LEU A 195 7.41 -0.60 -1.20
N ASN A 196 8.50 -0.85 -1.92
CA ASN A 196 9.32 -2.06 -1.76
C ASN A 196 10.75 -1.69 -1.39
N GLU A 197 11.45 -2.66 -0.82
CA GLU A 197 12.92 -2.65 -0.84
C GLU A 197 13.37 -2.62 -2.31
N GLU A 198 14.43 -1.87 -2.63
CA GLU A 198 15.10 -2.01 -3.93
C GLU A 198 15.56 -3.47 -4.07
N ASP A 199 15.29 -4.10 -5.21
CA ASP A 199 15.83 -5.43 -5.48
C ASP A 199 17.35 -5.30 -5.62
N ASP A 200 18.09 -6.10 -4.84
CA ASP A 200 19.51 -6.29 -5.04
C ASP A 200 19.68 -7.11 -6.35
N ASP A 201 19.78 -6.44 -7.50
CA ASP A 201 20.11 -7.07 -8.79
C ASP A 201 21.51 -7.72 -8.76
#